data_AF-A0A957ZBP6-F1
#
_entry.id   AF-A0A957ZBP6-F1
#
_cell.length_a   1.000
_cell.length_b   1.000
_cell.length_c   1.000
_cell.angle_alpha   90.00
_cell.angle_beta   90.00
_cell.angle_gamma   90.00
#
_symmetry.space_group_name_H-M   'P 1'
#
loop_
_entity.id
_entity.type
_entity.pdbx_description
1 polymer ?
#
loop_
_entity_poly.entity_id
_entity_poly.type
_entity_poly.pdbx_seq_one_letter_code
_entity_poly.pdbx_strand_id
1 'polypeptide(L)'
;MNVVHKDIQIRRATADDAPTLWTMLYYAAQMSGDLDAALQQAQQDTMLRNYVADWGRSSDLGVIAADASTATHEGAMAVGPLHVGAAWVRMGLGEAWNAHGYHNQFANGYKTIAAPEL
;
A
#
# COMPACT_ATOMS: atom_id res chain seq x y z
N MET A 1 -5.08 -8.29 -35.82
CA MET A 1 -5.18 -7.53 -34.56
C MET A 1 -5.13 -8.56 -33.44
N ASN A 2 -4.01 -8.68 -32.72
CA ASN A 2 -3.92 -9.61 -31.59
C ASN A 2 -4.52 -8.92 -30.37
N VAL A 3 -5.58 -9.51 -29.79
CA VAL A 3 -6.13 -9.07 -28.51
C VAL A 3 -5.30 -9.74 -27.42
N VAL A 4 -4.51 -8.95 -26.69
CA VAL A 4 -3.85 -9.44 -25.47
C VAL A 4 -4.92 -9.52 -24.39
N HIS A 5 -5.30 -10.73 -23.99
CA HIS A 5 -6.14 -10.94 -22.82
C HIS A 5 -5.30 -10.73 -21.56
N LYS A 6 -5.67 -9.74 -20.74
CA LYS A 6 -5.07 -9.56 -19.42
C LYS A 6 -5.64 -10.59 -18.45
N ASP A 7 -4.77 -11.29 -17.74
CA ASP A 7 -5.15 -12.18 -16.65
C ASP A 7 -4.90 -11.47 -15.32
N ILE A 8 -5.93 -10.80 -14.81
CA ILE A 8 -5.83 -9.97 -13.61
C ILE A 8 -6.13 -10.82 -12.38
N GLN A 9 -5.12 -10.98 -11.53
CA GLN A 9 -5.24 -11.64 -10.24
C GLN A 9 -5.18 -10.62 -9.11
N ILE A 10 -6.03 -10.80 -8.10
CA ILE A 10 -6.06 -9.97 -6.90
C ILE A 10 -5.69 -10.84 -5.71
N ARG A 11 -4.71 -10.39 -4.93
CA ARG A 11 -4.29 -11.06 -3.69
C ARG A 11 -4.18 -10.08 -2.54
N ARG A 12 -4.20 -10.61 -1.31
CA ARG A 12 -3.91 -9.82 -0.12
C ARG A 12 -2.49 -9.25 -0.21
N ALA A 13 -2.34 -7.98 0.14
CA ALA A 13 -1.04 -7.35 0.31
C ALA A 13 -0.34 -7.90 1.55
N THR A 14 0.95 -8.16 1.42
CA THR A 14 1.86 -8.66 2.45
C THR A 14 2.89 -7.59 2.79
N ALA A 15 3.74 -7.83 3.79
CA ALA A 15 4.83 -6.91 4.13
C ALA A 15 5.80 -6.67 2.94
N ASP A 16 6.01 -7.69 2.11
CA ASP A 16 6.90 -7.64 0.94
C ASP A 16 6.37 -6.70 -0.16
N ASP A 17 5.09 -6.31 -0.11
CA ASP A 17 4.47 -5.43 -1.08
C ASP A 17 4.68 -3.94 -0.78
N ALA A 18 5.38 -3.59 0.31
CA ALA A 18 5.62 -2.19 0.68
C ALA A 18 6.20 -1.33 -0.46
N PRO A 19 7.20 -1.80 -1.26
CA PRO A 19 7.69 -1.04 -2.41
C PRO A 19 6.60 -0.78 -3.46
N THR A 20 5.74 -1.75 -3.71
CA THR A 20 4.63 -1.60 -4.66
C THR A 20 3.62 -0.58 -4.17
N LEU A 21 3.29 -0.59 -2.88
CA LEU A 21 2.37 0.38 -2.28
C LEU A 21 2.94 1.80 -2.32
N TRP A 22 4.26 1.97 -2.14
CA TRP A 22 4.94 3.25 -2.31
C TRP A 22 4.81 3.78 -3.75
N THR A 23 5.03 2.92 -4.75
CA THR A 23 4.81 3.28 -6.16
C THR A 23 3.35 3.64 -6.44
N MET A 24 2.40 2.90 -5.88
CA MET A 24 0.97 3.22 -6.05
C MET A 24 0.58 4.53 -5.36
N LEU A 25 1.19 4.83 -4.20
CA LEU A 25 1.00 6.12 -3.52
C LEU A 25 1.53 7.29 -4.35
N TYR A 26 2.69 7.14 -5.00
CA TYR A 26 3.23 8.13 -5.94
C TYR A 26 2.19 8.51 -7.01
N TYR A 27 1.59 7.49 -7.65
CA TYR A 27 0.55 7.73 -8.66
C TYR A 27 -0.74 8.30 -8.06
N ALA A 28 -1.21 7.77 -6.93
CA ALA A 28 -2.44 8.19 -6.29
C ALA A 28 -2.38 9.64 -5.78
N ALA A 29 -1.24 10.07 -5.26
CA ALA A 29 -0.98 11.43 -4.81
C ALA A 29 -0.64 12.39 -5.96
N GLN A 30 -0.64 11.92 -7.21
CA GLN A 30 -0.25 12.69 -8.40
C GLN A 30 1.11 13.39 -8.22
N MET A 31 2.05 12.68 -7.59
CA MET A 31 3.42 13.17 -7.45
C MET A 31 4.06 13.30 -8.83
N SER A 32 5.03 14.20 -8.94
CA SER A 32 5.71 14.50 -10.20
C SER A 32 7.21 14.31 -10.07
N GLY A 33 7.89 14.16 -11.20
CA GLY A 33 9.33 13.97 -11.27
C GLY A 33 9.74 12.52 -11.53
N ASP A 34 11.02 12.25 -11.31
CA ASP A 34 11.57 10.90 -11.35
C ASP A 34 11.01 10.05 -10.21
N LEU A 35 10.64 8.81 -10.50
CA LEU A 35 9.98 7.93 -9.53
C LEU A 35 10.87 7.68 -8.32
N ASP A 36 12.14 7.34 -8.51
CA ASP A 36 13.03 6.98 -7.41
C ASP A 36 13.28 8.19 -6.49
N ALA A 37 13.50 9.37 -7.07
CA ALA A 37 13.64 10.61 -6.31
C ALA A 37 12.35 10.96 -5.54
N ALA A 38 11.19 10.82 -6.18
CA ALA A 38 9.90 11.09 -5.57
C ALA A 38 9.55 10.10 -4.46
N LEU A 39 9.91 8.82 -4.60
CA LEU A 39 9.73 7.81 -3.55
C LEU A 39 10.63 8.10 -2.34
N GLN A 40 11.88 8.49 -2.55
CA GLN A 40 12.77 8.91 -1.46
C GLN A 40 12.20 10.11 -0.71
N GLN A 41 11.65 11.10 -1.44
CA GLN A 41 11.00 12.25 -0.82
C GLN A 41 9.71 11.87 -0.08
N ALA A 42 8.85 11.03 -0.67
CA ALA A 42 7.62 10.54 -0.04
C ALA A 42 7.91 9.80 1.27
N GLN A 43 9.01 9.03 1.27
CA GLN A 43 9.49 8.34 2.46
C GLN A 43 10.02 9.29 3.53
N GLN A 44 10.34 10.55 3.23
CA GLN A 44 10.75 11.53 4.24
C GLN A 44 9.60 12.43 4.70
N ASP A 45 8.49 12.47 3.96
CA ASP A 45 7.32 13.28 4.27
C ASP A 45 6.49 12.66 5.41
N THR A 46 6.29 13.43 6.49
CA THR A 46 5.57 12.98 7.69
C THR A 46 4.15 12.52 7.40
N MET A 47 3.46 13.16 6.45
CA MET A 47 2.08 12.82 6.09
C MET A 47 2.04 11.58 5.21
N LEU A 48 2.87 11.51 4.15
CA LEU A 48 2.86 10.39 3.20
C LEU A 48 3.33 9.08 3.84
N ARG A 49 4.29 9.15 4.78
CA ARG A 49 4.74 7.99 5.56
C ARG A 49 3.60 7.27 6.29
N ASN A 50 2.55 7.98 6.71
CA ASN A 50 1.43 7.35 7.42
C ASN A 50 0.71 6.28 6.58
N TYR A 51 0.78 6.35 5.24
CA TYR A 51 0.07 5.43 4.35
C TYR A 51 0.79 4.10 4.13
N VAL A 52 2.12 4.07 4.13
CA VAL A 52 2.90 2.89 3.68
C VAL A 52 4.09 2.55 4.59
N ALA A 53 4.63 3.50 5.37
CA ALA A 53 5.79 3.21 6.22
C ALA A 53 5.49 2.04 7.18
N ASP A 54 6.49 1.15 7.30
CA ASP A 54 6.44 -0.11 8.06
C ASP A 54 5.18 -0.95 7.75
N TRP A 55 4.80 -1.07 6.48
CA TRP A 55 3.66 -1.88 6.04
C TRP A 55 3.79 -3.34 6.50
N GLY A 56 2.65 -3.95 6.84
CA GLY A 56 2.56 -5.32 7.35
C GLY A 56 2.17 -5.40 8.84
N ARG A 57 1.73 -4.29 9.42
CA ARG A 57 1.19 -4.25 10.80
C ARG A 57 -0.13 -5.00 10.86
N SER A 58 -0.53 -5.42 12.06
CA SER A 58 -1.82 -6.11 12.27
C SER A 58 -3.05 -5.28 11.86
N SER A 59 -2.91 -3.95 11.85
CA SER A 59 -3.95 -3.00 11.42
C SER A 59 -3.93 -2.66 9.93
N ASP A 60 -2.99 -3.24 9.16
CA ASP A 60 -2.86 -3.02 7.73
C ASP A 60 -3.75 -3.99 6.96
N LEU A 61 -4.57 -3.45 6.06
CA LEU A 61 -5.40 -4.22 5.16
C LEU A 61 -5.25 -3.67 3.75
N GLY A 62 -4.84 -4.52 2.82
CA GLY A 62 -4.72 -4.11 1.42
C GLY A 62 -4.76 -5.30 0.47
N VAL A 63 -4.91 -4.97 -0.80
CA VAL A 63 -4.88 -5.91 -1.92
C VAL A 63 -3.99 -5.35 -3.03
N ILE A 64 -3.30 -6.26 -3.73
CA ILE A 64 -2.50 -5.98 -4.92
C ILE A 64 -3.20 -6.64 -6.11
N ALA A 65 -3.37 -5.91 -7.19
CA ALA A 65 -3.77 -6.43 -8.48
C ALA A 65 -2.52 -6.62 -9.35
N ALA A 66 -2.37 -7.81 -9.94
CA ALA A 66 -1.25 -8.15 -10.81
C ALA A 66 -1.73 -8.78 -12.12
N ASP A 67 -1.03 -8.49 -13.20
CA ASP A 67 -1.27 -9.10 -14.52
C ASP A 67 -0.38 -10.34 -14.69
N ALA A 68 -0.96 -11.52 -14.51
CA ALA A 68 -0.27 -12.80 -14.58
C ALA A 68 0.14 -13.19 -16.02
N SER A 69 -0.41 -12.53 -17.04
CA SER A 69 -0.04 -12.77 -18.45
C SER A 69 1.41 -12.36 -18.78
N THR A 70 2.00 -11.51 -17.93
CA THR A 70 3.40 -11.06 -18.08
C THR A 70 4.41 -12.14 -17.68
N ALA A 71 4.02 -13.10 -16.83
CA ALA A 71 4.88 -14.19 -16.39
C ALA A 71 5.08 -15.28 -17.47
N THR A 72 4.22 -15.31 -18.50
CA THR A 72 4.17 -16.39 -19.51
C THR A 72 4.83 -16.03 -20.84
N HIS A 73 5.47 -14.86 -20.98
CA HIS A 73 6.15 -14.52 -22.23
C HIS A 73 7.49 -15.26 -22.35
N GLU A 74 7.49 -16.37 -23.10
CA GLU A 74 8.69 -17.12 -23.47
C GLU A 74 9.73 -16.18 -24.12
N GLY A 75 10.90 -16.04 -23.47
CA GLY A 75 12.04 -15.29 -23.99
C GLY A 75 12.31 -13.93 -23.33
N ALA A 76 11.38 -13.40 -22.53
CA ALA A 76 11.69 -12.32 -21.60
C ALA A 76 12.26 -12.95 -20.31
N MET A 77 13.35 -12.39 -19.76
CA MET A 77 13.79 -12.69 -18.39
C MET A 77 12.54 -12.75 -17.50
N ALA A 78 12.35 -13.80 -16.69
CA ALA A 78 11.16 -13.97 -15.87
C ALA A 78 11.01 -12.80 -14.89
N VAL A 79 10.40 -11.71 -15.35
CA VAL A 79 9.91 -10.63 -14.53
C VAL A 79 8.62 -11.20 -13.96
N GLY A 80 8.54 -11.33 -12.65
CA GLY A 80 7.32 -11.79 -11.97
C GLY A 80 6.08 -10.97 -12.39
N PRO A 81 4.89 -11.37 -11.94
CA PRO A 81 3.64 -10.73 -12.33
C PRO A 81 3.71 -9.20 -12.19
N LEU A 82 3.42 -8.47 -13.27
CA LEU A 82 3.42 -7.01 -13.26
C LEU A 82 2.30 -6.50 -12.35
N HIS A 83 2.65 -5.76 -11.31
CA HIS A 83 1.66 -5.10 -10.44
C HIS A 83 1.01 -3.93 -11.20
N VAL A 84 -0.32 -3.95 -11.30
CA VAL A 84 -1.11 -3.00 -12.10
C VAL A 84 -2.03 -2.12 -11.26
N GLY A 85 -2.13 -2.39 -9.96
CA GLY A 85 -2.89 -1.57 -9.03
C GLY A 85 -2.81 -2.06 -7.60
N ALA A 86 -3.22 -1.22 -6.66
CA ALA A 86 -3.39 -1.57 -5.26
C ALA A 86 -4.52 -0.76 -4.64
N ALA A 87 -5.14 -1.33 -3.60
CA ALA A 87 -6.06 -0.63 -2.72
C ALA A 87 -5.74 -1.03 -1.29
N TRP A 88 -5.61 -0.06 -0.40
CA TRP A 88 -5.27 -0.33 0.99
C TRP A 88 -5.87 0.69 1.94
N VAL A 89 -6.10 0.23 3.16
CA VAL A 89 -6.57 1.01 4.28
C VAL A 89 -5.72 0.67 5.50
N ARG A 90 -5.55 1.66 6.36
CA ARG A 90 -4.83 1.52 7.61
C ARG A 90 -5.67 2.15 8.71
N MET A 91 -5.83 1.43 9.81
CA MET A 91 -6.42 2.01 11.00
C MET A 91 -5.40 2.95 11.68
N GLY A 92 -5.68 4.24 11.67
CA GLY A 92 -4.95 5.22 12.47
C GLY A 92 -5.41 5.21 13.91
N LEU A 93 -4.56 4.77 14.84
CA LEU A 93 -4.79 4.90 16.28
C LEU A 93 -3.85 6.01 16.82
N GLY A 94 -4.38 7.20 17.16
CA GLY A 94 -3.63 8.22 17.92
C GLY A 94 -3.76 9.68 17.45
N GLU A 95 -3.13 10.59 18.21
CA GLU A 95 -3.17 12.06 18.04
C GLU A 95 -2.66 12.54 16.67
N ALA A 96 -1.77 11.78 16.02
CA ALA A 96 -1.20 12.13 14.72
C ALA A 96 -2.25 12.26 13.60
N TRP A 97 -3.38 11.55 13.68
CA TRP A 97 -4.45 11.62 12.67
C TRP A 97 -5.43 12.77 12.93
N ASN A 98 -5.61 13.18 14.19
CA ASN A 98 -6.44 14.32 14.58
C ASN A 98 -5.88 15.64 14.01
N ALA A 99 -4.56 15.75 13.86
CA ALA A 99 -3.89 16.93 13.30
C ALA A 99 -4.15 17.14 11.79
N HIS A 100 -4.67 16.13 11.08
CA HIS A 100 -4.88 16.16 9.62
C HIS A 100 -6.35 16.07 9.21
N GLY A 101 -7.27 16.45 10.12
CA GLY A 101 -8.70 16.54 9.84
C GLY A 101 -9.45 15.21 9.90
N TYR A 102 -8.79 14.11 10.26
CA TYR A 102 -9.46 12.84 10.55
C TYR A 102 -9.97 12.88 12.00
N HIS A 103 -11.29 12.98 12.18
CA HIS A 103 -11.90 12.91 13.50
C HIS A 103 -11.86 11.46 13.99
N ASN A 104 -11.07 11.16 15.02
CA ASN A 104 -11.12 9.86 15.66
C ASN A 104 -12.42 9.72 16.48
N GLN A 105 -13.53 9.43 15.80
CA GLN A 105 -14.81 9.10 16.41
C GLN A 105 -14.80 7.76 17.17
N PHE A 106 -13.68 7.01 17.13
CA PHE A 106 -13.46 5.81 17.94
C PHE A 106 -12.71 6.09 19.26
N ALA A 107 -12.18 7.29 19.49
CA ALA A 107 -11.49 7.65 20.73
C ALA A 107 -12.40 7.66 21.96
N ASN A 108 -13.72 7.84 21.77
CA ASN A 108 -14.68 7.97 22.87
C ASN A 108 -15.41 6.67 23.26
N GLY A 109 -14.96 5.49 22.81
CA GLY A 109 -15.74 4.25 23.00
C GLY A 109 -14.99 2.99 23.42
N TYR A 110 -13.68 2.88 23.19
CA TYR A 110 -12.94 1.68 23.58
C TYR A 110 -12.24 1.92 24.92
N LYS A 111 -12.85 1.41 26.00
CA LYS A 111 -12.08 1.08 27.22
C LYS A 111 -10.88 0.24 26.76
N THR A 112 -9.69 0.70 27.09
CA THR A 112 -8.46 -0.09 27.03
C THR A 112 -8.76 -1.45 27.66
N ILE A 113 -8.85 -2.50 26.85
CA ILE A 113 -8.86 -3.86 27.38
C ILE A 113 -7.42 -4.08 27.83
N ALA A 114 -7.18 -4.05 29.13
CA ALA A 114 -5.89 -4.42 29.69
C ALA A 114 -5.51 -5.79 29.11
N ALA A 115 -4.28 -5.91 28.62
CA ALA A 115 -3.73 -7.20 28.23
C ALA A 115 -3.87 -8.14 29.45
N PRO A 116 -4.32 -9.41 29.27
CA PRO A 116 -4.31 -10.35 30.37
C PRO A 116 -2.86 -10.55 30.80
N GLU A 117 -2.60 -10.37 32.09
CA GLU A 117 -1.31 -10.70 32.69
C GLU A 117 -1.01 -12.19 32.45
N LEU A 118 0.20 -12.47 31.96
CA LEU A 118 0.76 -13.82 31.85
C LEU A 118 1.36 -14.25 33.20
#